data_AF-A0A3B9N5Z1-F1
#
_entry.id   AF-A0A3B9N5Z1-F1
#
_cell.length_a   1.000
_cell.length_b   1.000
_cell.length_c   1.000
_cell.angle_alpha   90.00
_cell.angle_beta   90.00
_cell.angle_gamma   90.00
#
_symmetry.space_group_name_H-M   'P 1'
#
loop_
_entity.id
_entity.type
_entity.pdbx_description
1 polymer ?
#
loop_
_entity_poly.entity_id
_entity_poly.type
_entity_poly.pdbx_seq_one_letter_code
_entity_poly.pdbx_strand_id
1 'polypeptide(L)'
;MYACFRFTKKWLKGEIVVLTKENFGCGGASNHLFRHPKRSHKDFINFRTKDEELKANHDLMEDWVSHTKLYQPENDYSIYGPLKMLVR
;
A
#
# COMPACT_ATOMS: atom_id res chain seq x y z
N MET A 1 -0.19 -1.28 -5.21
CA MET A 1 -0.77 -2.32 -4.32
C MET A 1 -0.09 -3.69 -4.51
N TYR A 2 1.22 -3.73 -4.77
CA TYR A 2 1.95 -4.99 -4.97
C TYR A 2 2.08 -5.84 -3.70
N ALA A 3 2.03 -5.21 -2.51
CA ALA A 3 2.19 -5.90 -1.23
C ALA A 3 1.06 -6.89 -0.93
N CYS A 4 -0.16 -6.64 -1.41
CA CYS A 4 -1.29 -7.54 -1.20
C CYS A 4 -1.05 -8.90 -1.89
N PHE A 5 -0.48 -8.91 -3.11
CA PHE A 5 -0.16 -10.14 -3.85
C PHE A 5 0.97 -10.98 -3.24
N ARG A 6 1.78 -10.41 -2.33
CA ARG A 6 2.76 -11.19 -1.56
C ARG A 6 2.09 -12.29 -0.74
N PHE A 7 0.82 -12.12 -0.39
CA PHE A 7 0.08 -13.03 0.46
C PHE A 7 -0.80 -14.03 -0.30
N THR A 8 -0.72 -14.07 -1.64
CA THR A 8 -1.56 -14.96 -2.46
C THR A 8 -1.44 -16.42 -2.03
N LYS A 9 -0.23 -16.92 -1.70
CA LYS A 9 -0.05 -18.31 -1.22
C LYS A 9 -0.79 -18.60 0.09
N LYS A 10 -0.92 -17.59 0.97
CA LYS A 10 -1.68 -17.70 2.23
C LYS A 10 -3.18 -17.68 1.95
N TRP A 11 -3.62 -16.76 1.09
CA TRP A 11 -5.02 -16.68 0.67
C TRP A 11 -5.52 -17.96 0.00
N LEU A 12 -4.69 -18.62 -0.82
CA LEU A 12 -5.02 -19.93 -1.42
C LEU A 12 -5.23 -21.04 -0.39
N LYS A 13 -4.79 -20.85 0.86
CA LYS A 13 -5.02 -21.76 1.99
C LYS A 13 -6.19 -21.32 2.89
N GLY A 14 -6.91 -20.26 2.53
CA GLY A 14 -7.99 -19.70 3.34
C GLY A 14 -7.52 -18.77 4.47
N GLU A 15 -6.23 -18.45 4.55
CA GLU A 15 -5.72 -17.49 5.54
C GLU A 15 -6.07 -16.06 5.11
N ILE A 16 -6.26 -15.17 6.09
CA ILE A 16 -6.47 -13.72 5.89
C ILE A 16 -5.26 -12.94 6.39
N VAL A 17 -5.09 -11.73 5.85
CA VAL A 17 -4.05 -10.78 6.28
C VAL A 17 -4.73 -9.64 7.01
N VAL A 18 -4.25 -9.37 8.22
CA VAL A 18 -4.64 -8.18 8.98
C VAL A 18 -3.46 -7.22 8.95
N LEU A 19 -3.70 -6.01 8.45
CA LEU A 19 -2.75 -4.91 8.45
C LEU A 19 -3.14 -3.89 9.51
N THR A 20 -2.15 -3.35 10.23
CA THR A 20 -2.32 -2.26 11.19
C THR A 20 -1.27 -1.17 10.95
N LYS A 21 -1.35 -0.05 11.70
CA LYS A 21 -0.34 1.02 11.67
C LYS A 21 1.05 0.52 12.08
N GLU A 22 1.12 -0.50 12.91
CA GLU A 22 2.34 -1.13 13.42
C GLU A 22 2.80 -2.29 12.52
N ASN A 23 1.86 -2.98 11.85
CA ASN A 23 2.13 -4.11 10.96
C ASN A 23 1.45 -3.93 9.59
N PHE A 24 2.01 -3.04 8.77
CA PHE A 24 1.43 -2.56 7.51
C PHE A 24 1.89 -3.32 6.26
N GLY A 25 2.82 -4.28 6.39
CA GLY A 25 3.31 -5.13 5.28
C GLY A 25 4.29 -4.48 4.31
N CYS A 26 4.06 -3.24 3.85
CA CYS A 26 5.04 -2.48 3.04
C CYS A 26 4.96 -0.96 3.24
N GLY A 27 6.04 -0.24 2.90
CA GLY A 27 6.08 1.22 3.06
C GLY A 27 4.96 1.96 2.32
N GLY A 28 4.55 1.48 1.14
CA GLY A 28 3.41 2.04 0.41
C GLY A 28 2.08 1.87 1.16
N ALA A 29 1.84 0.70 1.75
CA ALA A 29 0.63 0.45 2.55
C ALA A 29 0.62 1.30 3.83
N SER A 30 1.77 1.50 4.47
CA SER A 30 1.90 2.40 5.63
C SER A 30 1.42 3.83 5.31
N ASN A 31 1.82 4.37 4.16
CA ASN A 31 1.38 5.70 3.73
C ASN A 31 -0.09 5.71 3.30
N HIS A 32 -0.47 4.84 2.36
CA HIS A 32 -1.77 4.90 1.69
C HIS A 32 -2.94 4.41 2.55
N LEU A 33 -2.73 3.44 3.44
CA LEU A 33 -3.81 2.88 4.27
C LEU A 33 -3.87 3.51 5.66
N PHE A 34 -2.73 3.97 6.17
CA PHE A 34 -2.59 4.37 7.57
C PHE A 34 -2.07 5.79 7.78
N ARG A 35 -1.81 6.55 6.70
CA ARG A 35 -1.24 7.91 6.74
C ARG A 35 0.05 8.00 7.56
N HIS A 36 0.83 6.94 7.52
CA HIS A 36 2.05 6.81 8.31
C HIS A 36 3.25 6.65 7.37
N PRO A 37 3.73 7.74 6.74
CA PRO A 37 4.82 7.66 5.77
C PRO A 37 6.11 7.17 6.45
N LYS A 38 6.79 6.24 5.78
CA LYS A 38 8.08 5.68 6.23
C LYS A 38 9.30 6.34 5.56
N ARG A 39 9.05 7.32 4.69
CA ARG A 39 10.06 8.10 3.97
C ARG A 39 9.66 9.56 3.99
N SER A 40 10.63 10.45 3.83
CA SER A 40 10.34 11.86 3.58
C SER A 40 9.57 12.00 2.25
N HIS A 41 8.86 13.11 2.08
CA HIS A 41 8.16 13.40 0.81
C HIS A 41 9.12 13.37 -0.38
N LYS A 42 10.26 14.06 -0.27
CA LYS A 42 11.30 14.08 -1.32
C LYS A 42 11.80 12.68 -1.67
N ASP A 43 12.08 11.85 -0.67
CA ASP A 43 12.54 10.47 -0.92
C ASP A 43 11.44 9.60 -1.51
N PHE A 44 10.18 9.84 -1.13
CA PHE A 44 9.03 9.18 -1.73
C PHE A 44 8.91 9.52 -3.22
N ILE A 45 8.95 10.80 -3.59
CA ILE A 45 8.89 11.25 -4.99
C ILE A 45 10.05 10.67 -5.81
N ASN A 46 11.27 10.72 -5.27
CA ASN A 46 12.45 10.11 -5.90
C ASN A 46 12.27 8.61 -6.13
N PHE A 47 11.91 7.86 -5.09
CA PHE A 47 11.71 6.41 -5.18
C PHE A 47 10.65 6.05 -6.24
N ARG A 48 9.50 6.75 -6.23
CA ARG A 48 8.40 6.44 -7.15
C ARG A 48 8.73 6.79 -8.61
N THR A 49 9.55 7.82 -8.83
CA THR A 49 9.88 8.29 -10.19
C THR A 49 11.09 7.56 -10.77
N LYS A 50 12.13 7.32 -9.96
CA LYS A 50 13.40 6.75 -10.44
C LYS A 50 13.47 5.24 -10.30
N ASP A 51 13.01 4.71 -9.18
CA ASP A 51 13.19 3.28 -8.88
C ASP A 51 11.99 2.46 -9.35
N GLU A 52 10.78 3.01 -9.22
CA GLU A 52 9.54 2.38 -9.70
C GLU A 52 9.06 2.89 -11.05
N GLU A 53 9.70 3.94 -11.61
CA GLU A 53 9.40 4.52 -12.94
C GLU A 53 7.90 4.81 -13.18
N LEU A 54 7.18 5.19 -12.12
CA LEU A 54 5.72 5.18 -12.10
C LEU A 54 5.10 6.44 -12.76
N LYS A 55 5.90 7.48 -13.03
CA LYS A 55 5.57 8.67 -13.84
C LYS A 55 6.78 9.09 -14.66
N ALA A 56 6.54 9.84 -15.74
CA ALA A 56 7.57 10.24 -16.69
C ALA A 56 8.65 11.18 -16.09
N ASN A 57 8.31 11.96 -15.06
CA ASN A 57 9.25 12.86 -14.39
C ASN A 57 8.78 13.22 -12.97
N HIS A 58 9.64 13.94 -12.24
CA HIS A 58 9.40 14.37 -10.86
C HIS A 58 8.23 15.32 -10.73
N ASP A 59 8.08 16.29 -11.62
CA ASP A 59 7.04 17.31 -11.53
C ASP A 59 5.64 16.68 -11.65
N LEU A 60 5.46 15.73 -12.56
CA LEU A 60 4.22 14.96 -12.71
C LEU A 60 3.96 14.05 -11.50
N MET A 61 5.01 13.52 -10.87
CA MET A 61 4.87 12.74 -9.64
C MET A 61 4.46 13.63 -8.45
N GLU A 62 5.08 14.80 -8.32
CA GLU A 62 4.77 15.80 -7.30
C GLU A 62 3.32 16.28 -7.41
N ASP A 63 2.89 16.66 -8.62
CA ASP A 63 1.52 17.04 -8.91
C ASP A 63 0.53 15.91 -8.58
N TRP A 64 0.85 14.68 -8.97
CA TRP A 64 0.00 13.53 -8.65
C TRP A 64 -0.11 13.29 -7.14
N VAL A 65 0.98 13.34 -6.41
CA VAL A 65 0.98 13.09 -4.95
C VAL A 65 0.26 14.21 -4.21
N SER A 66 0.49 15.47 -4.56
CA SER A 66 -0.14 16.64 -3.91
C SER A 66 -1.67 16.66 -4.08
N HIS A 67 -2.18 16.17 -5.21
CA HIS A 67 -3.62 16.05 -5.47
C HIS A 67 -4.24 14.71 -5.02
N THR A 68 -3.42 13.76 -4.57
CA THR A 68 -3.92 12.46 -4.10
C THR A 68 -4.44 12.58 -2.67
N LYS A 69 -5.74 12.36 -2.49
CA LYS A 69 -6.34 12.24 -1.16
C LYS A 69 -6.00 10.89 -0.54
N LEU A 70 -5.24 10.90 0.55
CA LEU A 70 -4.97 9.67 1.31
C LEU A 70 -6.24 9.15 1.99
N TYR A 71 -6.40 7.82 1.98
CA TYR A 71 -7.47 7.15 2.71
C TYR A 71 -7.44 7.51 4.20
N GLN A 72 -8.61 7.64 4.80
CA GLN A 72 -8.76 7.81 6.24
C GLN A 72 -9.42 6.56 6.79
N PRO A 73 -8.66 5.69 7.48
CA PRO A 73 -9.22 4.45 7.99
C PRO A 73 -10.24 4.74 9.09
N GLU A 74 -11.42 4.11 8.97
CA GLU A 74 -12.46 4.14 10.02
C GLU A 74 -12.10 3.24 11.20
N ASN A 75 -11.32 2.18 10.94
CA ASN A 75 -10.88 1.19 11.92
C ASN A 75 -9.34 1.16 11.97
N ASP A 76 -8.76 0.75 13.10
CA ASP A 76 -7.30 0.68 13.25
C ASP A 76 -6.64 -0.46 12.45
N TYR A 77 -7.45 -1.31 11.81
CA TYR A 77 -6.97 -2.43 11.01
C TYR A 77 -7.69 -2.52 9.66
N SER A 78 -7.03 -3.18 8.71
CA SER A 78 -7.59 -3.53 7.40
C SER A 78 -7.39 -5.02 7.15
N ILE A 79 -8.44 -5.69 6.66
CA ILE A 79 -8.42 -7.12 6.39
C ILE A 79 -8.37 -7.35 4.88
N TYR A 80 -7.44 -8.18 4.43
CA TYR A 80 -7.29 -8.59 3.04
C TYR A 80 -7.31 -10.11 2.94
N GLY A 81 -8.15 -10.63 2.06
CA GLY A 81 -8.28 -12.06 1.84
C GLY A 81 -9.30 -12.37 0.75
N PRO A 82 -9.48 -13.67 0.44
CA PRO A 82 -10.47 -14.11 -0.53
C PRO A 82 -11.89 -13.85 0.00
N LEU A 83 -12.76 -13.26 -0.83
CA LEU A 83 -14.16 -12.97 -0.46
C LEU A 83 -15.00 -14.23 -0.30
N LYS A 84 -14.66 -15.30 -1.04
CA LYS A 84 -15.21 -16.65 -0.86
C LYS A 84 -14.06 -17.57 -0.51
N MET A 85 -14.25 -18.37 0.54
CA MET A 85 -13.37 -19.50 0.81
C MET A 85 -13.30 -20.36 -0.45
N LEU A 86 -12.09 -20.64 -0.93
CA LEU A 86 -11.87 -21.63 -1.98
C LEU A 86 -12.24 -22.98 -1.37
N VAL A 87 -13.51 -23.36 -1.50
CA VAL A 87 -13.97 -24.72 -1.21
C VAL A 87 -13.21 -25.62 -2.18
N ARG A 88 -12.43 -26.54 -1.62
CA ARG A 88 -11.82 -27.63 -2.38
C ARG A 88 -12.83 -28.73 -2.58
#